data_AF-A0A7X7S5I4-F1
#
_entry.id   AF-A0A7X7S5I4-F1
#
_cell.length_a   1.000
_cell.length_b   1.000
_cell.length_c   1.000
_cell.angle_alpha   90.00
_cell.angle_beta   90.00
_cell.angle_gamma   90.00
#
_symmetry.space_group_name_H-M   'P 1'
#
loop_
_entity.id
_entity.type
_entity.pdbx_description
1 polymer ?
#
loop_
_entity_poly.entity_id
_entity_poly.type
_entity_poly.pdbx_seq_one_letter_code
_entity_poly.pdbx_strand_id
1 'polypeptide(L)'
;MSSLERLLEQEATAAEAGMDAPLKPGTRVTRGHGRTKTLQVRLNDDEFAALAALAEARQVPVSTLVRSILVPLLNPEQDDPVALIDSMRQQLDQLSRHLG
;
A
#
# COMPACT_ATOMS: atom_id res chain seq x y z
N MET A 1 -4.51 15.19 27.36
CA MET A 1 -5.15 14.01 26.75
C MET A 1 -6.55 14.41 26.31
N SER A 2 -6.71 14.67 25.01
CA SER A 2 -7.93 15.15 24.36
C SER A 2 -8.99 14.05 24.28
N SER A 3 -10.27 14.43 24.23
CA SER A 3 -11.40 13.50 24.13
C SER A 3 -11.43 12.68 22.83
N LEU A 4 -10.74 13.15 21.78
CA LEU A 4 -10.62 12.45 20.50
C LEU A 4 -9.67 11.23 20.59
N GLU A 5 -8.55 11.40 21.31
CA GLU A 5 -7.55 10.34 21.50
C GLU A 5 -8.15 9.16 22.28
N ARG A 6 -9.01 9.45 23.27
CA ARG A 6 -9.73 8.41 24.03
C ARG A 6 -10.75 7.63 23.19
N LEU A 7 -11.38 8.27 22.20
CA LEU A 7 -12.33 7.59 21.31
C LEU A 7 -11.60 6.64 20.34
N LEU A 8 -10.45 7.06 19.82
CA LEU A 8 -9.62 6.25 18.92
C LEU A 8 -9.02 5.04 19.64
N GLU A 9 -8.57 5.21 20.88
CA GLU A 9 -8.05 4.11 21.71
C GLU A 9 -9.16 3.07 22.03
N GLN A 10 -10.37 3.54 22.29
CA GLN A 10 -11.54 2.69 22.54
C GLN A 10 -11.98 1.92 21.30
N GLU A 11 -11.94 2.54 20.13
CA GLU A 11 -12.27 1.88 18.86
C GLU A 11 -11.19 0.85 18.45
N ALA A 12 -9.91 1.19 18.65
CA ALA A 12 -8.79 0.26 18.43
C ALA A 12 -8.90 -0.98 19.33
N THR A 13 -9.20 -0.79 20.62
CA THR A 13 -9.38 -1.88 21.58
C THR A 13 -10.60 -2.75 21.24
N ALA A 14 -11.69 -2.14 20.73
CA ALA A 14 -12.90 -2.87 20.33
C ALA A 14 -12.72 -3.67 19.03
N ALA A 15 -11.91 -3.20 18.09
CA ALA A 15 -11.60 -3.90 16.85
C ALA A 15 -10.75 -5.16 17.07
N GLU A 16 -9.80 -5.10 18.00
CA GLU A 16 -8.94 -6.24 18.38
C GLU A 16 -9.69 -7.28 19.23
N ALA A 17 -10.64 -6.85 20.08
CA ALA A 17 -11.40 -7.76 20.96
C ALA A 17 -12.47 -8.60 20.23
N GLY A 18 -12.77 -8.31 18.97
CA GLY A 18 -13.89 -8.90 18.22
C GLY A 18 -13.51 -9.93 17.15
N MET A 19 -12.24 -10.29 17.01
CA MET A 19 -11.77 -11.13 15.90
C MET A 19 -12.33 -12.57 15.90
N ASP A 20 -12.72 -13.11 17.05
CA ASP A 20 -13.21 -14.50 17.21
C ASP A 20 -14.68 -14.61 17.66
N ALA A 21 -15.45 -13.53 17.57
CA ALA A 21 -16.88 -13.60 17.89
C ALA A 21 -17.63 -14.43 16.83
N PRO A 22 -18.40 -15.46 17.22
CA PRO A 22 -19.12 -16.29 16.25
C PRO A 22 -20.13 -15.44 15.48
N LEU A 23 -20.06 -15.53 14.15
CA LEU A 23 -20.97 -14.82 13.24
C LEU A 23 -22.43 -15.20 13.54
N LYS A 24 -23.30 -14.19 13.65
CA LYS A 24 -24.72 -14.40 13.92
C LYS A 24 -25.36 -15.27 12.80
N PRO A 25 -26.23 -16.23 13.15
CA PRO A 25 -26.89 -17.07 12.16
C PRO A 25 -27.75 -16.20 11.24
N GLY A 26 -27.52 -16.31 9.92
CA GLY A 26 -28.15 -15.46 8.90
C GLY A 26 -27.21 -14.46 8.20
N THR A 27 -25.94 -14.39 8.62
CA THR A 27 -24.94 -13.54 7.94
C THR A 27 -24.53 -14.16 6.61
N ARG A 28 -24.95 -13.56 5.49
CA ARG A 28 -24.52 -13.96 4.15
C ARG A 28 -23.07 -13.53 3.94
N VAL A 29 -22.13 -14.46 4.11
CA VAL A 29 -20.72 -14.26 3.79
C VAL A 29 -20.57 -14.16 2.27
N THR A 30 -20.56 -12.93 1.74
CA THR A 30 -20.34 -12.66 0.31
C THR A 30 -18.86 -12.42 -0.04
N ARG A 31 -17.99 -12.37 0.97
CA ARG A 31 -16.53 -12.28 0.83
C ARG A 31 -15.88 -13.45 1.55
N GLY A 32 -15.76 -14.58 0.87
CA GLY A 32 -14.80 -15.61 1.30
C GLY A 32 -13.41 -14.99 1.39
N HIS A 33 -12.65 -15.36 2.43
CA HIS A 33 -11.27 -14.93 2.73
C HIS A 33 -10.31 -15.17 1.54
N GLY A 34 -10.39 -14.28 0.55
CA GLY A 34 -9.78 -14.44 -0.76
C GLY A 34 -8.42 -13.79 -0.90
N ARG A 35 -7.39 -14.49 -0.41
CA ARG A 35 -6.03 -14.58 -1.00
C ARG A 35 -4.98 -13.49 -0.70
N THR A 36 -5.08 -12.69 0.36
CA THR A 36 -3.88 -11.94 0.80
C THR A 36 -2.89 -12.91 1.44
N LYS A 37 -1.67 -12.99 0.90
CA LYS A 37 -0.55 -13.79 1.45
C LYS A 37 0.48 -12.86 2.07
N THR A 38 0.97 -13.21 3.25
CA THR A 38 2.06 -12.48 3.92
C THR A 38 3.40 -12.92 3.33
N LEU A 39 4.20 -11.96 2.88
CA LEU A 39 5.60 -12.15 2.49
C LEU A 39 6.50 -11.57 3.58
N GLN A 40 7.42 -12.37 4.10
CA GLN A 40 8.45 -11.89 5.01
C GLN A 40 9.74 -11.63 4.22
N VAL A 41 10.27 -10.43 4.34
CA VAL A 41 11.54 -10.02 3.72
C VAL A 41 12.53 -9.76 4.84
N ARG A 42 13.72 -10.37 4.76
CA ARG A 42 14.80 -10.12 5.71
C ARG A 42 15.58 -8.92 5.21
N LEU A 43 15.57 -7.85 6.00
CA LEU A 43 16.35 -6.64 5.79
C LEU A 43 17.31 -6.49 6.97
N ASN A 44 18.47 -5.90 6.75
CA ASN A 44 19.30 -5.43 7.86
C ASN A 44 18.74 -4.12 8.44
N ASP A 45 19.32 -3.66 9.55
CA ASP A 45 18.81 -2.49 10.28
C ASP A 45 18.86 -1.20 9.42
N ASP A 46 19.93 -1.02 8.65
CA ASP A 46 20.11 0.17 7.80
C ASP A 46 19.12 0.18 6.62
N GLU A 47 18.90 -0.97 5.99
CA GLU A 47 17.94 -1.14 4.90
C GLU A 47 16.50 -0.88 5.37
N PHE A 48 16.15 -1.40 6.54
CA PHE A 48 14.83 -1.15 7.12
C PHE A 48 14.65 0.32 7.50
N ALA A 49 15.67 0.95 8.09
CA ALA A 49 15.63 2.38 8.45
C ALA A 49 15.44 3.27 7.21
N ALA A 50 16.17 3.00 6.12
CA ALA A 50 16.03 3.73 4.86
C ALA A 50 14.62 3.58 4.27
N LEU A 51 14.07 2.37 4.30
CA LEU A 51 12.71 2.09 3.83
C LEU A 51 11.64 2.79 4.68
N ALA A 52 11.81 2.80 6.00
CA ALA A 52 10.92 3.47 6.94
C ALA A 52 10.92 4.99 6.74
N ALA A 53 12.09 5.60 6.59
CA ALA A 53 12.23 7.03 6.32
C ALA A 53 11.55 7.43 4.99
N LEU A 54 11.68 6.59 3.96
CA LEU A 54 11.03 6.83 2.66
C LEU A 54 9.50 6.69 2.76
N ALA A 55 9.00 5.75 3.56
CA ALA A 55 7.57 5.57 3.80
C ALA A 55 6.98 6.76 4.56
N GLU A 56 7.70 7.26 5.57
CA GLU A 56 7.34 8.45 6.35
C GLU A 56 7.28 9.70 5.47
N ALA A 57 8.31 9.94 4.66
CA ALA A 57 8.35 11.08 3.73
C ALA A 57 7.18 11.08 2.74
N ARG A 58 6.66 9.89 2.39
CA ARG A 58 5.52 9.70 1.49
C ARG A 58 4.19 9.54 2.23
N GLN A 59 4.18 9.59 3.55
CA GLN A 59 3.02 9.41 4.42
C GLN A 59 2.22 8.13 4.11
N VAL A 60 2.91 7.03 3.81
CA VAL A 60 2.31 5.72 3.54
C VAL A 60 2.87 4.65 4.46
N PRO A 61 2.12 3.58 4.77
CA PRO A 61 2.67 2.42 5.48
C PRO A 61 3.83 1.79 4.72
N VAL A 62 4.84 1.29 5.45
CA VAL A 62 5.99 0.58 4.88
C VAL A 62 5.55 -0.59 3.99
N SER A 63 4.54 -1.35 4.41
CA SER A 63 3.97 -2.46 3.62
C SER A 63 3.33 -2.01 2.32
N THR A 64 2.68 -0.84 2.31
CA THR A 64 2.10 -0.22 1.11
C THR A 64 3.20 0.25 0.17
N LEU A 65 4.25 0.89 0.69
CA LEU A 65 5.41 1.33 -0.09
C LEU A 65 6.09 0.12 -0.75
N VAL A 66 6.40 -0.93 0.03
CA VAL A 66 7.02 -2.15 -0.47
C VAL A 66 6.17 -2.80 -1.55
N ARG A 67 4.85 -2.90 -1.35
CA ARG A 67 3.94 -3.43 -2.37
C ARG A 67 3.97 -2.58 -3.64
N SER A 68 4.00 -1.25 -3.53
CA SER A 68 4.06 -0.34 -4.68
C SER A 68 5.34 -0.47 -5.50
N ILE A 69 6.44 -0.89 -4.88
CA ILE A 69 7.72 -1.15 -5.55
C ILE A 69 7.72 -2.57 -6.16
N LEU A 70 7.25 -3.58 -5.41
CA LEU A 70 7.29 -4.97 -5.85
C LEU A 70 6.32 -5.30 -6.99
N VAL A 71 5.09 -4.78 -6.95
CA VAL A 71 4.05 -5.15 -7.93
C VAL A 71 4.41 -4.77 -9.37
N PRO A 72 4.96 -3.57 -9.65
CA PRO A 72 5.44 -3.22 -10.99
C PRO A 72 6.53 -4.16 -11.51
N LEU A 73 7.49 -4.53 -10.65
CA LEU A 73 8.61 -5.42 -11.02
C LEU A 73 8.16 -6.84 -11.43
N LEU A 74 6.96 -7.25 -11.00
CA LEU A 74 6.39 -8.56 -11.36
C LEU A 74 5.70 -8.55 -12.73
N ASN A 75 5.51 -7.39 -13.35
CA ASN A 75 4.86 -7.23 -14.66
C ASN A 75 5.86 -6.64 -15.68
N PRO A 76 6.81 -7.44 -16.17
CA PRO A 76 7.87 -6.96 -17.06
C PRO A 76 7.37 -6.49 -18.44
N GLU A 77 6.12 -6.77 -18.82
CA GLU A 77 5.52 -6.23 -20.05
C GLU A 77 5.26 -4.72 -19.99
N GLN A 78 5.31 -4.10 -18.79
CA GLN A 78 5.35 -2.63 -18.64
C GLN A 78 6.76 -2.06 -18.80
N ASP A 79 7.76 -2.92 -18.85
CA ASP A 79 9.19 -2.61 -18.98
C ASP A 79 9.68 -2.89 -20.41
N ASP A 80 8.78 -2.79 -21.42
CA ASP A 80 9.24 -2.63 -22.80
C ASP A 80 9.94 -1.27 -22.90
N PRO A 81 11.27 -1.23 -23.10
CA PRO A 81 12.01 0.02 -23.15
C PRO A 81 11.50 0.94 -24.25
N VAL A 82 10.93 0.38 -25.32
CA VAL A 82 10.34 1.13 -26.43
C VAL A 82 9.05 1.80 -25.98
N ALA A 83 8.15 1.06 -25.32
CA ALA A 83 6.91 1.62 -24.77
C ALA A 83 7.16 2.71 -23.71
N LEU A 84 8.20 2.54 -22.88
CA LEU A 84 8.61 3.56 -21.91
C LEU A 84 9.09 4.85 -22.61
N ILE A 85 9.98 4.72 -23.59
CA ILE A 85 10.50 5.87 -24.36
C ILE A 85 9.37 6.60 -25.08
N ASP A 86 8.42 5.87 -25.66
CA ASP A 86 7.28 6.46 -26.35
C ASP A 86 6.32 7.18 -25.38
N SER A 87 6.10 6.61 -24.18
CA SER A 87 5.31 7.29 -23.13
C SER A 87 5.97 8.59 -22.66
N MET A 88 7.31 8.60 -22.48
CA MET A 88 8.07 9.79 -22.09
C MET A 88 7.99 10.89 -23.17
N ARG A 89 8.10 10.52 -24.45
CA ARG A 89 7.94 11.45 -25.58
C ARG A 89 6.55 12.09 -25.57
N GLN A 90 5.50 11.28 -25.39
CA GLN A 90 4.13 11.79 -25.33
C GLN A 90 3.92 12.76 -24.15
N GLN A 91 4.50 12.49 -22.99
CA GLN A 91 4.42 13.38 -21.82
C GLN A 91 5.14 14.71 -22.07
N LEU A 92 6.32 14.69 -22.69
CA LEU A 92 7.07 15.91 -23.05
C LEU A 92 6.33 16.75 -24.10
N ASP A 93 5.71 16.10 -25.08
CA ASP A 93 4.89 16.79 -26.09
C ASP A 93 3.64 17.43 -25.50
N GLN A 94 3.03 16.81 -24.47
CA GLN A 94 1.91 17.41 -23.77
C GLN A 94 2.35 18.65 -22.97
N LEU A 95 3.50 18.59 -22.31
CA LEU A 95 4.07 19.72 -21.57
C LEU A 95 4.45 20.87 -22.50
N SER A 96 5.07 20.60 -23.65
CA SER A 96 5.44 21.64 -24.61
C SER A 96 4.23 22.38 -25.17
N ARG A 97 3.12 21.68 -25.41
CA ARG A 97 1.84 22.28 -25.82
C ARG A 97 1.14 23.09 -24.72
N HIS A 98 1.46 22.85 -23.45
CA HIS A 98 0.87 23.59 -22.33
C HIS A 98 1.68 24.84 -21.96
N LEU A 99 2.94 24.90 -22.40
CA LEU A 99 3.88 25.98 -22.12
C LEU A 99 4.12 26.93 -23.32
N GLY A 100 3.59 26.60 -24.50
CA GLY A 100 3.58 27.46 -25.69
C GLY A 100 2.22 28.09 -25.93
#